data_AF-A0A3C0WJ80-F1
#
_entry.id   AF-A0A3C0WJ80-F1
#
_cell.length_a   1.000
_cell.length_b   1.000
_cell.length_c   1.000
_cell.angle_alpha   90.00
_cell.angle_beta   90.00
_cell.angle_gamma   90.00
#
_symmetry.space_group_name_H-M   'P 1'
#
loop_
_entity.id
_entity.type
_entity.pdbx_description
1 polymer ?
#
loop_
_entity_poly.entity_id
_entity_poly.type
_entity_poly.pdbx_seq_one_letter_code
_entity_poly.pdbx_strand_id
1 'polypeptide(L)'
;MKNTHRFLSVTAFVCACVLLTEVLNAAPVVPGYNRFFSESEEASVDAGLLLLGELNCTSCHAIPDELKDQISVKAAPDLSSIGGRVRSGYLAGFITSPQSHKPGTTMPDVMQDVGGKSREERINHIAHFLASTGAVGESNFTAETVNKGRQLFTTVGCMACHDLPEEDAVKLPTSVPFPKDLSSKYTVTSLRYFLEDPLKVRHSGRMPNLNLGGDQANQVAAYLLRDLQLPP
;
A
#
# COMPACT_ATOMS: atom_id res chain seq x y z
N MET A 1 -5.00 69.48 34.13
CA MET A 1 -3.56 69.38 33.84
C MET A 1 -3.29 68.02 33.21
N LYS A 2 -2.73 68.01 31.97
CA LYS A 2 -2.25 66.87 31.15
C LYS A 2 -3.37 65.87 30.73
N ASN A 3 -4.01 65.93 29.55
CA ASN A 3 -3.56 65.97 28.14
C ASN A 3 -2.51 64.90 27.78
N THR A 4 -2.90 63.85 27.04
CA THR A 4 -2.04 63.09 26.11
C THR A 4 -2.86 62.10 25.24
N HIS A 5 -3.19 62.57 24.04
CA HIS A 5 -3.17 61.93 22.71
C HIS A 5 -3.77 60.54 22.44
N ARG A 6 -4.82 60.54 21.60
CA ARG A 6 -5.08 59.53 20.55
C ARG A 6 -3.91 59.53 19.56
N PHE A 7 -3.40 58.35 19.20
CA PHE A 7 -2.72 58.13 17.92
C PHE A 7 -3.26 56.88 17.25
N LEU A 8 -3.55 57.03 15.96
CA LEU A 8 -4.09 56.08 15.02
C LEU A 8 -2.93 55.31 14.35
N SER A 9 -3.17 54.02 14.04
CA SER A 9 -2.64 53.28 12.88
C SER A 9 -1.12 53.02 12.78
N VAL A 10 -0.72 51.74 12.88
CA VAL A 10 0.36 51.14 12.07
C VAL A 10 0.01 49.68 11.77
N THR A 11 -0.50 49.46 10.55
CA THR A 11 -0.20 48.35 9.62
C THR A 11 0.18 46.97 10.18
N ALA A 12 -0.66 45.99 9.79
CA ALA A 12 -0.29 44.72 9.17
C ALA A 12 1.21 44.35 9.18
N PHE A 13 1.56 43.18 9.73
CA PHE A 13 2.43 42.22 9.06
C PHE A 13 2.43 40.87 9.79
N VAL A 14 2.21 39.81 9.00
CA VAL A 14 2.62 38.42 9.24
C VAL A 14 1.82 37.62 10.28
N CYS A 15 0.57 37.32 9.92
CA CYS A 15 0.05 35.97 10.17
C CYS A 15 0.77 35.02 9.21
N ALA A 16 2.03 34.68 9.52
CA ALA A 16 2.69 33.56 8.87
C ALA A 16 1.95 32.32 9.35
N CYS A 17 0.95 31.91 8.58
CA CYS A 17 0.54 30.53 8.51
C CYS A 17 1.80 29.72 8.20
N VAL A 18 2.44 29.22 9.26
CA VAL A 18 3.24 28.02 9.20
C VAL A 18 2.23 26.93 8.83
N LEU A 19 1.96 26.80 7.54
CA LEU A 19 1.52 25.54 6.96
C LEU A 19 2.71 24.61 7.17
N LEU A 20 2.83 24.09 8.39
CA LEU A 20 3.36 22.76 8.61
C LEU A 20 2.52 21.88 7.70
N THR A 21 3.04 21.66 6.50
CA THR A 21 2.74 20.46 5.76
C THR A 21 3.32 19.35 6.61
N GLU A 22 2.59 18.98 7.65
CA GLU A 22 2.67 17.63 8.14
C GLU A 22 2.36 16.79 6.91
N VAL A 23 3.40 16.24 6.30
CA VAL A 23 3.26 15.06 5.49
C VAL A 23 2.72 14.05 6.48
N LEU A 24 1.38 13.98 6.61
CA LEU A 24 0.71 12.93 7.34
C LEU A 24 1.12 11.66 6.62
N ASN A 25 2.19 11.02 7.10
CA ASN A 25 2.46 9.64 6.75
C ASN A 25 1.23 8.88 7.20
N ALA A 26 0.48 8.36 6.24
CA ALA A 26 -0.70 7.56 6.52
C ALA A 26 -0.31 6.47 7.51
N ALA A 27 -1.05 6.36 8.62
CA ALA A 27 -0.83 5.29 9.57
C ALA A 27 -0.98 3.93 8.88
N PRO A 28 -0.19 2.91 9.27
CA PRO A 28 -0.35 1.57 8.70
C PRO A 28 -1.78 1.08 8.95
N VAL A 29 -2.43 0.57 7.90
CA VAL A 29 -3.77 0.00 8.01
C VAL A 29 -3.62 -1.47 8.36
N VAL A 30 -4.15 -1.86 9.52
CA VAL A 30 -4.19 -3.24 10.01
C VAL A 30 -5.66 -3.64 10.10
N PRO A 31 -6.26 -4.26 9.06
CA PRO A 31 -7.71 -4.28 8.97
C PRO A 31 -8.42 -5.07 10.09
N GLY A 32 -7.72 -5.97 10.79
CA GLY A 32 -8.26 -6.60 12.00
C GLY A 32 -8.40 -5.59 13.15
N TYR A 33 -7.38 -4.74 13.33
CA TYR A 33 -7.40 -3.66 14.31
C TYR A 33 -8.43 -2.60 13.94
N ASN A 34 -8.41 -2.11 12.70
CA ASN A 34 -9.35 -1.10 12.21
C ASN A 34 -10.82 -1.58 12.23
N ARG A 35 -11.07 -2.89 12.16
CA ARG A 35 -12.44 -3.40 12.19
C ARG A 35 -12.98 -3.60 13.60
N PHE A 36 -12.15 -4.06 14.52
CA PHE A 36 -12.62 -4.54 15.82
C PHE A 36 -12.23 -3.64 16.99
N PHE A 37 -11.21 -2.78 16.82
CA PHE A 37 -10.59 -2.06 17.94
C PHE A 37 -10.42 -0.55 17.73
N SER A 38 -10.49 -0.02 16.50
CA SER A 38 -10.17 1.40 16.26
C SER A 38 -11.18 2.41 16.81
N GLU A 39 -12.42 2.00 17.07
CA GLU A 39 -13.45 2.86 17.65
C GLU A 39 -13.59 2.66 19.18
N SER A 40 -12.82 1.73 19.76
CA SER A 40 -12.83 1.48 21.21
C SER A 40 -12.00 2.52 21.95
N GLU A 41 -12.57 3.13 22.99
CA GLU A 41 -11.83 4.01 23.91
C GLU A 41 -11.08 3.22 25.00
N GLU A 42 -11.43 1.94 25.19
CA GLU A 42 -10.80 1.06 26.18
C GLU A 42 -9.56 0.37 25.61
N ALA A 43 -8.50 0.32 26.42
CA ALA A 43 -7.29 -0.44 26.10
C ALA A 43 -7.60 -1.94 26.08
N SER A 44 -7.21 -2.61 25.00
CA SER A 44 -7.42 -4.06 24.82
C SER A 44 -6.08 -4.78 24.65
N VAL A 45 -5.89 -5.83 25.47
CA VAL A 45 -4.73 -6.72 25.36
C VAL A 45 -4.74 -7.43 24.01
N ASP A 46 -5.92 -7.90 23.56
CA ASP A 46 -6.08 -8.57 22.26
C ASP A 46 -5.70 -7.66 21.09
N ALA A 47 -6.05 -6.37 21.18
CA ALA A 47 -5.65 -5.37 20.19
C ALA A 47 -4.12 -5.19 20.14
N GLY A 48 -3.47 -5.16 21.31
CA GLY A 48 -2.01 -5.11 21.41
C GLY A 48 -1.33 -6.34 20.84
N LEU A 49 -1.79 -7.55 21.20
CA LEU A 49 -1.26 -8.82 20.69
C LEU A 49 -1.43 -8.92 19.17
N LEU A 50 -2.59 -8.50 18.64
CA LEU A 50 -2.83 -8.43 17.20
C LEU A 50 -1.82 -7.51 16.49
N LEU A 51 -1.59 -6.30 17.03
CA LEU A 51 -0.64 -5.36 16.45
C LEU A 51 0.79 -5.87 16.50
N LEU A 52 1.21 -6.53 17.58
CA LEU A 52 2.55 -7.15 17.68
C LEU A 52 2.81 -8.15 16.54
N GLY A 53 1.80 -8.94 16.17
CA GLY A 53 1.88 -9.89 15.06
C GLY A 53 1.78 -9.24 13.68
N GLU A 54 0.82 -8.34 13.48
CA GLU A 54 0.54 -7.71 12.17
C GLU A 54 1.58 -6.67 11.74
N LEU A 55 2.22 -5.98 12.70
CA LEU A 55 3.33 -5.05 12.48
C LEU A 55 4.70 -5.73 12.62
N ASN A 56 4.71 -7.03 12.91
CA ASN A 56 5.91 -7.87 12.96
C ASN A 56 6.97 -7.44 13.99
N CYS A 57 6.53 -6.86 15.11
CA CYS A 57 7.42 -6.39 16.18
C CYS A 57 8.27 -7.52 16.77
N THR A 58 7.68 -8.71 16.84
CA THR A 58 8.28 -9.92 17.45
C THR A 58 9.36 -10.56 16.58
N SER A 59 9.57 -10.10 15.34
CA SER A 59 10.72 -10.53 14.52
C SER A 59 12.06 -10.02 15.06
N CYS A 60 12.06 -8.92 15.81
CA CYS A 60 13.28 -8.34 16.40
C CYS A 60 13.22 -8.26 17.93
N HIS A 61 12.05 -8.01 18.51
CA HIS A 61 11.89 -7.90 19.95
C HIS A 61 11.47 -9.23 20.57
N ALA A 62 12.24 -9.68 21.58
CA ALA A 62 11.88 -10.85 22.36
C ALA A 62 10.59 -10.62 23.14
N ILE A 63 9.76 -11.66 23.20
CA ILE A 63 8.55 -11.72 24.01
C ILE A 63 8.65 -12.88 25.01
N PRO A 64 7.95 -12.78 26.16
CA PRO A 64 7.83 -13.91 27.08
C PRO A 64 7.28 -15.15 26.39
N ASP A 65 7.75 -16.33 26.80
CA ASP A 65 7.38 -17.61 26.18
C ASP A 65 5.88 -17.87 26.27
N GLU A 66 5.23 -17.40 27.33
CA GLU A 66 3.79 -17.56 27.60
C GLU A 66 2.90 -16.83 26.59
N LEU A 67 3.45 -15.84 25.86
CA LEU A 67 2.72 -15.06 24.86
C LEU A 67 2.97 -15.52 23.43
N LYS A 68 3.93 -16.42 23.19
CA LYS A 68 4.31 -16.84 21.83
C LYS A 68 3.15 -17.46 21.07
N ASP A 69 2.38 -18.33 21.72
CA ASP A 69 1.24 -19.01 21.10
C ASP A 69 0.03 -18.08 20.88
N GLN A 70 0.04 -16.89 21.47
CA GLN A 70 -1.05 -15.91 21.36
C GLN A 70 -0.84 -14.90 20.22
N ILE A 71 0.36 -14.86 19.61
CA ILE A 71 0.72 -13.89 18.58
C ILE A 71 0.96 -14.59 17.25
N SER A 72 0.00 -14.43 16.33
CA SER A 72 0.19 -14.85 14.94
C SER A 72 1.05 -13.84 14.19
N VAL A 73 2.29 -14.21 13.88
CA VAL A 73 3.23 -13.34 13.16
C VAL A 73 2.90 -13.30 11.67
N LYS A 74 2.79 -12.08 11.14
CA LYS A 74 2.59 -11.86 9.70
C LYS A 74 3.91 -12.04 8.94
N ALA A 75 3.98 -13.07 8.11
CA ALA A 75 5.11 -13.28 7.22
C ALA A 75 5.23 -12.17 6.17
N ALA A 76 6.46 -11.74 5.89
CA ALA A 76 6.74 -10.82 4.80
C ALA A 76 6.44 -11.47 3.44
N PRO A 77 6.14 -10.69 2.39
CA PRO A 77 6.01 -11.22 1.04
C PRO A 77 7.29 -11.90 0.55
N ASP A 78 7.15 -12.96 -0.24
CA ASP A 78 8.29 -13.58 -0.92
C ASP A 78 8.85 -12.61 -1.97
N LEU A 79 10.15 -12.32 -1.89
CA LEU A 79 10.89 -11.45 -2.80
C LEU A 79 11.81 -12.21 -3.78
N SER A 80 11.91 -13.54 -3.66
CA SER A 80 12.85 -14.41 -4.40
C SER A 80 12.83 -14.20 -5.92
N SER A 81 11.66 -13.88 -6.47
CA SER A 81 11.39 -13.69 -7.91
C SER A 81 10.63 -12.39 -8.18
N ILE A 82 10.83 -11.36 -7.36
CA ILE A 82 10.06 -10.10 -7.47
C ILE A 82 10.31 -9.35 -8.78
N GLY A 83 11.51 -9.46 -9.36
CA GLY A 83 11.85 -8.84 -10.65
C GLY A 83 11.02 -9.38 -11.82
N GLY A 84 10.46 -10.58 -11.69
CA GLY A 84 9.49 -11.13 -12.66
C GLY A 84 8.05 -10.67 -12.43
N ARG A 85 7.79 -9.87 -11.39
CA ARG A 85 6.43 -9.53 -10.95
C ARG A 85 6.16 -8.03 -10.85
N VAL A 86 7.15 -7.25 -10.42
CA VAL A 86 7.01 -5.83 -10.12
C VAL A 86 8.02 -5.01 -10.91
N ARG A 87 7.59 -3.88 -11.49
CA ARG A 87 8.51 -3.00 -12.24
C ARG A 87 9.56 -2.37 -11.31
N SER A 88 10.79 -2.27 -11.82
CA SER A 88 11.93 -1.70 -11.09
C SER A 88 11.70 -0.26 -10.64
N GLY A 89 11.05 0.57 -11.47
CA GLY A 89 10.69 1.95 -11.12
C GLY A 89 9.77 2.02 -9.90
N TYR A 90 8.76 1.13 -9.82
CA TYR A 90 7.91 1.03 -8.64
C TYR A 90 8.69 0.54 -7.41
N LEU A 91 9.61 -0.41 -7.55
CA LEU A 91 10.44 -0.88 -6.43
C LEU A 91 11.26 0.27 -5.82
N ALA A 92 11.96 1.04 -6.67
CA ALA A 92 12.75 2.18 -6.21
C ALA A 92 11.88 3.24 -5.51
N GLY A 93 10.73 3.59 -6.11
CA GLY A 93 9.77 4.52 -5.50
C GLY A 93 9.23 4.02 -4.17
N PHE A 94 8.77 2.77 -4.11
CA PHE A 94 8.20 2.16 -2.91
C PHE A 94 9.20 2.08 -1.76
N ILE A 95 10.47 1.74 -2.02
CA ILE A 95 11.52 1.75 -0.99
C ILE A 95 11.84 3.18 -0.54
N THR A 96 11.79 4.15 -1.46
CA THR A 96 12.03 5.58 -1.14
C THR A 96 10.98 6.14 -0.20
N SER A 97 9.70 5.79 -0.41
CA SER A 97 8.60 6.23 0.45
C SER A 97 7.43 5.26 0.36
N PRO A 98 7.37 4.25 1.27
CA PRO A 98 6.32 3.23 1.22
C PRO A 98 4.92 3.81 1.35
N GLN A 99 4.70 4.76 2.27
CA GLN A 99 3.37 5.36 2.50
C GLN A 99 2.90 6.20 1.32
N SER A 100 3.80 6.91 0.63
CA SER A 100 3.43 7.69 -0.57
C SER A 100 2.95 6.79 -1.73
N HIS A 101 3.64 5.66 -1.93
CA HIS A 101 3.36 4.73 -3.04
C HIS A 101 2.26 3.72 -2.73
N LYS A 102 2.05 3.40 -1.45
CA LYS A 102 0.94 2.59 -0.97
C LYS A 102 0.50 3.09 0.41
N PRO A 103 -0.44 4.06 0.46
CA PRO A 103 -1.02 4.51 1.72
C PRO A 103 -1.58 3.35 2.54
N GLY A 104 -1.29 3.34 3.84
CA GLY A 104 -1.72 2.30 4.76
C GLY A 104 -0.91 1.01 4.68
N THR A 105 0.22 0.98 3.98
CA THR A 105 1.14 -0.16 4.01
C THR A 105 1.71 -0.38 5.42
N THR A 106 1.96 -1.63 5.80
CA THR A 106 2.65 -1.96 7.08
C THR A 106 4.17 -1.91 6.96
N MET A 107 4.72 -1.71 5.75
CA MET A 107 6.16 -1.53 5.56
C MET A 107 6.56 -0.09 5.96
N PRO A 108 7.42 0.10 6.98
CA PRO A 108 7.92 1.42 7.34
C PRO A 108 9.00 1.90 6.37
N ASP A 109 9.35 3.19 6.43
CA ASP A 109 10.58 3.69 5.78
C ASP A 109 11.81 3.19 6.57
N VAL A 110 12.37 2.08 6.12
CA VAL A 110 13.57 1.47 6.71
C VAL A 110 14.86 2.23 6.38
N MET A 111 14.78 3.29 5.57
CA MET A 111 15.92 4.13 5.17
C MET A 111 15.85 5.53 5.80
N GLN A 112 14.95 5.77 6.75
CA GLN A 112 14.74 7.09 7.37
C GLN A 112 15.99 7.63 8.08
N ASP A 113 16.79 6.74 8.68
CA ASP A 113 17.98 7.11 9.46
C ASP A 113 19.25 7.25 8.60
N VAL A 114 19.15 6.96 7.30
CA VAL A 114 20.26 7.08 6.35
C VAL A 114 20.06 8.34 5.51
N GLY A 115 20.95 9.33 5.65
CA GLY A 115 20.84 10.61 4.96
C GLY A 115 21.65 10.75 3.65
N GLY A 116 21.25 11.72 2.83
CA GLY A 116 22.01 12.24 1.69
C GLY A 116 22.22 11.23 0.54
N LYS A 117 23.27 11.44 -0.26
CA LYS A 117 23.62 10.59 -1.43
C LYS A 117 23.70 9.10 -1.09
N SER A 118 24.14 8.78 0.13
CA SER A 118 24.24 7.40 0.59
C SER A 118 22.87 6.70 0.71
N ARG A 119 21.78 7.45 0.88
CA ARG A 119 20.41 6.93 0.90
C ARG A 119 19.97 6.51 -0.49
N GLU A 120 20.12 7.41 -1.46
CA GLU A 120 19.72 7.18 -2.86
C GLU A 120 20.50 6.01 -3.46
N GLU A 121 21.82 5.95 -3.24
CA GLU A 121 22.66 4.84 -3.71
C GLU A 121 22.20 3.49 -3.14
N ARG A 122 21.89 3.40 -1.84
CA ARG A 122 21.40 2.17 -1.21
C ARG A 122 20.04 1.75 -1.75
N ILE A 123 19.13 2.69 -1.93
CA ILE A 123 17.80 2.43 -2.51
C ILE A 123 17.97 1.87 -3.92
N ASN A 124 18.80 2.51 -4.74
CA ASN A 124 19.06 2.06 -6.11
C ASN A 124 19.69 0.67 -6.13
N HIS A 125 20.68 0.40 -5.27
CA HIS A 125 21.29 -0.94 -5.17
C HIS A 125 20.27 -2.02 -4.81
N ILE A 126 19.40 -1.75 -3.82
CA ILE A 126 18.36 -2.71 -3.42
C ILE A 126 17.34 -2.88 -4.54
N ALA A 127 16.86 -1.79 -5.14
CA ALA A 127 15.89 -1.86 -6.24
C ALA A 127 16.46 -2.63 -7.44
N HIS A 128 17.72 -2.40 -7.81
CA HIS A 128 18.39 -3.14 -8.89
C HIS A 128 18.62 -4.61 -8.54
N PHE A 129 19.02 -4.93 -7.31
CA PHE A 129 19.16 -6.31 -6.86
C PHE A 129 17.81 -7.05 -6.90
N LEU A 130 16.74 -6.43 -6.43
CA LEU A 130 15.40 -7.01 -6.51
C LEU A 130 14.94 -7.16 -7.97
N ALA A 131 15.21 -6.17 -8.81
CA ALA A 131 14.87 -6.21 -10.23
C ALA A 131 15.67 -7.29 -10.99
N SER A 132 16.89 -7.64 -10.58
CA SER A 132 17.70 -8.66 -11.25
C SER A 132 17.20 -10.10 -11.03
N THR A 133 16.25 -10.31 -10.11
CA THR A 133 15.64 -11.63 -9.84
C THR A 133 14.66 -12.10 -10.91
N GLY A 134 14.45 -11.33 -11.98
CA GLY A 134 13.61 -11.72 -13.11
C GLY A 134 13.39 -10.57 -14.09
N ALA A 135 12.44 -10.75 -15.01
CA ALA A 135 12.01 -9.69 -15.92
C ALA A 135 10.49 -9.73 -16.06
N VAL A 136 9.88 -8.53 -16.12
CA VAL A 136 8.46 -8.39 -16.43
C VAL A 136 8.27 -8.25 -17.93
N GLY A 137 7.20 -8.87 -18.45
CA GLY A 137 6.78 -8.73 -19.84
C GLY A 137 5.54 -7.85 -19.95
N GLU A 138 5.57 -6.88 -20.87
CA GLU A 138 4.40 -6.08 -21.21
C GLU A 138 3.47 -6.84 -22.16
N SER A 139 2.18 -6.60 -22.02
CA SER A 139 1.17 -7.23 -22.86
C SER A 139 -0.01 -6.29 -23.06
N ASN A 140 -0.45 -6.15 -24.31
CA ASN A 140 -1.64 -5.39 -24.68
C ASN A 140 -2.93 -6.12 -24.31
N PHE A 141 -4.02 -5.37 -24.25
CA PHE A 141 -5.38 -5.89 -24.08
C PHE A 141 -6.37 -5.08 -24.92
N THR A 142 -7.56 -5.65 -25.12
CA THR A 142 -8.64 -5.00 -25.87
C THR A 142 -9.65 -4.37 -24.91
N ALA A 143 -10.44 -3.41 -25.42
CA ALA A 143 -11.57 -2.85 -24.68
C ALA A 143 -12.58 -3.93 -24.26
N GLU A 144 -12.77 -4.97 -25.08
CA GLU A 144 -13.63 -6.10 -24.74
C GLU A 144 -13.12 -6.86 -23.50
N THR A 145 -11.80 -7.07 -23.41
CA THR A 145 -11.15 -7.74 -22.27
C THR A 145 -11.36 -6.94 -20.98
N VAL A 146 -11.20 -5.62 -21.04
CA VAL A 146 -11.46 -4.69 -19.93
C VAL A 146 -12.92 -4.77 -19.48
N ASN A 147 -13.88 -4.77 -20.42
CA ASN A 147 -15.31 -4.84 -20.10
C ASN A 147 -15.69 -6.17 -19.41
N LYS A 148 -15.16 -7.30 -19.87
CA LYS A 148 -15.33 -8.61 -19.22
C LYS A 148 -14.72 -8.61 -17.82
N GLY A 149 -13.53 -8.04 -17.66
CA GLY A 149 -12.85 -7.89 -16.38
C GLY A 149 -13.65 -7.11 -15.35
N ARG A 150 -14.31 -6.03 -15.78
CA ARG A 150 -15.20 -5.24 -14.92
C ARG A 150 -16.39 -6.05 -14.42
N GLN A 151 -17.04 -6.81 -15.31
CA GLN A 151 -18.16 -7.68 -14.93
C GLN A 151 -17.73 -8.77 -13.95
N LEU A 152 -16.55 -9.36 -14.16
CA LEU A 152 -15.99 -10.33 -13.22
C LEU A 152 -15.74 -9.67 -11.86
N PHE A 153 -15.06 -8.52 -11.83
CA PHE A 153 -14.72 -7.83 -10.57
C PHE A 153 -15.93 -7.65 -9.62
N THR A 154 -17.11 -7.35 -10.18
CA THR A 154 -18.34 -7.17 -9.39
C THR A 154 -19.08 -8.47 -9.06
N THR A 155 -18.78 -9.59 -9.74
CA THR A 155 -19.51 -10.86 -9.60
C THR A 155 -18.74 -11.95 -8.85
N VAL A 156 -17.40 -11.97 -8.92
CA VAL A 156 -16.56 -12.91 -8.13
C VAL A 156 -16.33 -12.46 -6.67
N GLY A 157 -16.82 -11.28 -6.29
CA GLY A 157 -16.80 -10.81 -4.90
C GLY A 157 -15.59 -9.95 -4.53
N CYS A 158 -14.83 -9.43 -5.50
CA CYS A 158 -13.68 -8.54 -5.23
C CYS A 158 -14.10 -7.32 -4.39
N MET A 159 -15.31 -6.79 -4.65
CA MET A 159 -15.90 -5.64 -3.94
C MET A 159 -16.17 -5.88 -2.45
N ALA A 160 -16.18 -7.13 -1.98
CA ALA A 160 -16.32 -7.41 -0.55
C ALA A 160 -15.11 -6.92 0.26
N CYS A 161 -13.94 -6.81 -0.40
CA CYS A 161 -12.68 -6.42 0.24
C CYS A 161 -11.99 -5.25 -0.46
N HIS A 162 -12.26 -4.98 -1.73
CA HIS A 162 -11.61 -3.92 -2.50
C HIS A 162 -12.61 -2.84 -2.90
N ASP A 163 -12.19 -1.59 -2.86
CA ASP A 163 -12.97 -0.50 -3.45
C ASP A 163 -13.11 -0.72 -4.96
N LEU A 164 -14.22 -0.25 -5.52
CA LEU A 164 -14.33 -0.12 -6.97
C LEU A 164 -13.29 0.93 -7.44
N PRO A 165 -12.49 0.62 -8.48
CA PRO A 165 -11.49 1.55 -9.00
C PRO A 165 -12.04 2.85 -9.60
N GLU A 166 -13.35 3.03 -9.69
CA GLU A 166 -14.01 4.26 -10.11
C GLU A 166 -14.05 5.31 -8.98
N GLU A 167 -13.73 6.58 -9.28
CA GLU A 167 -13.43 7.62 -8.27
C GLU A 167 -14.58 7.95 -7.30
N ASP A 168 -15.82 7.65 -7.67
CA ASP A 168 -17.03 7.97 -6.89
C ASP A 168 -17.68 6.75 -6.20
N ALA A 169 -16.98 5.60 -6.17
CA ALA A 169 -17.53 4.43 -5.52
C ALA A 169 -17.63 4.59 -4.00
N VAL A 170 -18.71 4.05 -3.41
CA VAL A 170 -18.88 3.98 -1.95
C VAL A 170 -17.73 3.17 -1.35
N LYS A 171 -16.89 3.82 -0.55
CA LYS A 171 -15.79 3.17 0.16
C LYS A 171 -16.33 2.51 1.41
N LEU A 172 -16.10 1.21 1.54
CA LEU A 172 -16.45 0.52 2.77
C LEU A 172 -15.36 0.83 3.81
N PRO A 173 -15.70 1.02 5.11
CA PRO A 173 -14.68 1.23 6.14
C PRO A 173 -13.64 0.10 6.23
N THR A 174 -13.98 -1.08 5.70
CA THR A 174 -13.15 -2.29 5.74
C THR A 174 -12.59 -2.70 4.39
N SER A 175 -12.84 -1.94 3.33
CA SER A 175 -12.19 -2.20 2.04
C SER A 175 -10.73 -1.73 2.07
N VAL A 176 -9.91 -2.36 1.24
CA VAL A 176 -8.52 -1.95 1.03
C VAL A 176 -8.42 -1.22 -0.31
N PRO A 177 -7.85 0.01 -0.32
CA PRO A 177 -7.72 0.76 -1.55
C PRO A 177 -6.64 0.15 -2.46
N PHE A 178 -6.85 0.29 -3.76
CA PHE A 178 -5.77 0.05 -4.72
C PHE A 178 -4.69 1.14 -4.57
N PRO A 179 -3.41 0.81 -4.84
CA PRO A 179 -2.40 1.84 -5.06
C PRO A 179 -2.88 2.83 -6.12
N LYS A 180 -2.59 4.13 -5.92
CA LYS A 180 -3.00 5.21 -6.82
C LYS A 180 -2.57 4.96 -8.28
N ASP A 181 -1.42 4.31 -8.45
CA ASP A 181 -0.83 3.99 -9.74
C ASP A 181 -0.48 2.49 -9.76
N LEU A 182 -1.49 1.64 -9.95
CA LEU A 182 -1.28 0.19 -10.02
C LEU A 182 -0.55 -0.21 -11.31
N SER A 183 -0.73 0.56 -12.38
CA SER A 183 -0.08 0.36 -13.68
C SER A 183 1.42 0.63 -13.66
N SER A 184 1.93 1.46 -12.75
CA SER A 184 3.38 1.53 -12.49
C SER A 184 3.94 0.26 -11.86
N LYS A 185 3.12 -0.50 -11.11
CA LYS A 185 3.57 -1.65 -10.32
C LYS A 185 3.61 -2.95 -11.10
N TYR A 186 2.50 -3.31 -11.76
CA TYR A 186 2.31 -4.62 -12.39
C TYR A 186 2.08 -4.53 -13.89
N THR A 187 2.61 -5.48 -14.65
CA THR A 187 2.14 -5.73 -16.02
C THR A 187 0.86 -6.54 -15.96
N VAL A 188 0.09 -6.58 -17.05
CA VAL A 188 -1.13 -7.40 -17.13
C VAL A 188 -0.81 -8.87 -16.87
N THR A 189 0.29 -9.35 -17.46
CA THR A 189 0.78 -10.71 -17.23
C THR A 189 1.16 -10.96 -15.77
N SER A 190 1.90 -10.05 -15.13
CA SER A 190 2.32 -10.27 -13.73
C SER A 190 1.17 -10.12 -12.72
N LEU A 191 0.22 -9.21 -12.98
CA LEU A 191 -0.99 -9.09 -12.16
C LEU A 191 -1.88 -10.31 -12.33
N ARG A 192 -2.05 -10.84 -13.54
CA ARG A 192 -2.78 -12.10 -13.79
C ARG A 192 -2.25 -13.23 -12.91
N TYR A 193 -0.94 -13.48 -12.94
CA TYR A 193 -0.33 -14.53 -12.11
C TYR A 193 -0.53 -14.31 -10.61
N PHE A 194 -0.51 -13.05 -10.16
CA PHE A 194 -0.83 -12.74 -8.77
C PHE A 194 -2.29 -13.04 -8.44
N LEU A 195 -3.24 -12.74 -9.33
CA LEU A 195 -4.67 -12.99 -9.13
C LEU A 195 -5.03 -14.48 -9.17
N GLU A 196 -4.30 -15.30 -9.94
CA GLU A 196 -4.49 -16.75 -9.99
C GLU A 196 -4.17 -17.44 -8.66
N ASP A 197 -3.16 -16.94 -7.92
CA ASP A 197 -2.76 -17.51 -6.63
C ASP A 197 -1.99 -16.50 -5.75
N PRO A 198 -2.70 -15.59 -5.04
CA PRO A 198 -2.05 -14.54 -4.25
C PRO A 198 -1.19 -15.07 -3.10
N LEU A 199 -1.57 -16.23 -2.54
CA LEU A 199 -0.95 -16.82 -1.36
C LEU A 199 0.42 -17.47 -1.66
N LYS A 200 0.75 -17.72 -2.93
CA LYS A 200 2.11 -18.12 -3.34
C LYS A 200 3.18 -17.10 -3.01
N VAL A 201 2.85 -15.81 -3.06
CA VAL A 201 3.81 -14.72 -2.85
C VAL A 201 3.50 -13.89 -1.61
N ARG A 202 2.28 -13.97 -1.08
CA ARG A 202 1.86 -13.32 0.16
C ARG A 202 1.23 -14.37 1.07
N HIS A 203 2.06 -15.18 1.72
CA HIS A 203 1.61 -16.29 2.57
C HIS A 203 0.68 -15.84 3.71
N SER A 204 0.92 -14.68 4.31
CA SER A 204 0.03 -14.05 5.29
C SER A 204 -0.93 -13.01 4.68
N GLY A 205 -1.13 -13.06 3.36
CA GLY A 205 -2.09 -12.23 2.66
C GLY A 205 -3.52 -12.65 2.96
N ARG A 206 -4.45 -11.68 2.98
CA ARG A 206 -5.89 -11.96 3.20
C ARG A 206 -6.68 -12.14 1.91
N MET A 207 -6.05 -11.92 0.76
CA MET A 207 -6.68 -12.17 -0.54
C MET A 207 -6.60 -13.69 -0.80
N PRO A 208 -7.74 -14.40 -0.78
CA PRO A 208 -7.74 -15.84 -1.02
C PRO A 208 -7.50 -16.14 -2.50
N ASN A 209 -7.29 -17.42 -2.82
CA ASN A 209 -7.47 -17.88 -4.19
C ASN A 209 -8.97 -17.77 -4.55
N LEU A 210 -9.30 -16.92 -5.52
CA LEU A 210 -10.67 -16.68 -5.98
C LEU A 210 -11.14 -17.68 -7.04
N ASN A 211 -10.33 -18.70 -7.34
CA ASN A 211 -10.58 -19.74 -8.36
C ASN A 211 -10.89 -19.14 -9.74
N LEU A 212 -10.19 -18.08 -10.12
CA LEU A 212 -10.30 -17.46 -11.45
C LEU A 212 -9.73 -18.42 -12.50
N GLY A 213 -10.61 -19.03 -13.29
CA GLY A 213 -10.25 -20.02 -14.30
C GLY A 213 -10.13 -19.43 -15.71
N GLY A 214 -9.48 -20.17 -16.61
CA GLY A 214 -9.34 -19.78 -18.02
C GLY A 214 -8.68 -18.40 -18.17
N ASP A 215 -9.38 -17.49 -18.84
CA ASP A 215 -8.91 -16.11 -19.10
C ASP A 215 -9.41 -15.09 -18.06
N GLN A 216 -10.13 -15.52 -17.01
CA GLN A 216 -10.78 -14.60 -16.05
C GLN A 216 -9.76 -13.73 -15.30
N ALA A 217 -8.65 -14.31 -14.84
CA ALA A 217 -7.61 -13.55 -14.15
C ALA A 217 -6.96 -12.49 -15.07
N ASN A 218 -6.78 -12.81 -16.35
CA ASN A 218 -6.27 -11.89 -17.36
C ASN A 218 -7.25 -10.73 -17.59
N GLN A 219 -8.56 -11.03 -17.69
CA GLN A 219 -9.61 -10.03 -17.86
C GLN A 219 -9.67 -9.06 -16.68
N VAL A 220 -9.64 -9.59 -15.44
CA VAL A 220 -9.61 -8.74 -14.24
C VAL A 220 -8.32 -7.92 -14.19
N ALA A 221 -7.16 -8.50 -14.53
CA ALA A 221 -5.90 -7.77 -14.60
C ALA A 221 -5.97 -6.60 -15.62
N ALA A 222 -6.51 -6.85 -16.82
CA ALA A 222 -6.70 -5.81 -17.83
C ALA A 222 -7.64 -4.69 -17.34
N TYR A 223 -8.73 -5.04 -16.64
CA TYR A 223 -9.64 -4.03 -16.06
C TYR A 223 -8.97 -3.16 -14.99
N LEU A 224 -8.18 -3.78 -14.10
CA LEU A 224 -7.46 -3.08 -13.05
C LEU A 224 -6.32 -2.21 -13.59
N LEU A 225 -5.81 -2.51 -14.78
CA LEU A 225 -4.72 -1.81 -15.45
C LEU A 225 -5.18 -1.07 -16.72
N ARG A 226 -6.47 -0.74 -16.82
CA ARG A 226 -7.07 -0.11 -18.02
C ARG A 226 -6.48 1.28 -18.36
N ASP A 227 -5.78 1.88 -17.41
CA ASP A 227 -5.03 3.14 -17.52
C ASP A 227 -3.61 2.96 -18.07
N LEU A 228 -3.13 1.71 -18.22
CA LEU A 228 -1.80 1.40 -18.72
C LEU A 228 -1.62 1.95 -20.14
N GLN A 229 -0.65 2.86 -20.28
CA GLN A 229 -0.20 3.37 -21.56
C GLN A 229 1.12 2.71 -21.91
N LEU A 230 1.12 1.83 -22.92
CA LEU A 230 2.36 1.28 -23.45
C LEU A 230 2.92 2.22 -24.52
N PRO A 231 4.25 2.42 -24.56
CA PRO A 231 4.87 3.15 -25.67
C PRO A 231 4.55 2.45 -27.01
N PRO A 232 4.45 3.22 -28.10
CA PRO A 232 4.12 2.69 -29.43
C PRO A 232 5.18 1.72 -29.98
#